data_AF-A0A183IRW3-F1
#
_entry.id   AF-A0A183IRW3-F1
#
_cell.length_a   1.000
_cell.length_b   1.000
_cell.length_c   1.000
_cell.angle_alpha   90.00
_cell.angle_beta   90.00
_cell.angle_gamma   90.00
#
_symmetry.space_group_name_H-M   'P 1'
#
loop_
_entity.id
_entity.type
_entity.pdbx_description
1 polymer ?
#
loop_
_entity_poly.entity_id
_entity_poly.type
_entity_poly.pdbx_seq_one_letter_code
_entity_poly.pdbx_strand_id
1 'polypeptide(L)'
;MYANLSEVKNVVSKLESYLGEIREITHYLKLSFSPSFVSLSMFQKLRVIRGAELWNGTYAIAIFENSHLSKLWKLDSGPEKLQIEQGKLLFHNNPRLCYSVIMELADVVNLRNEIHEYDVSPISNGNEAVCEELNITFKCALVGRDTVVIELDKYNTTGMDQRMFLGYQLYYRPVETENISIFEDRDACHDSWKMQFVQPLVNGAMVTNLMPYTLYAFYVKTLMVNSPGAKGGISEVLYIRTTFGPPSHVLLKEVESVSESSIFLRWEAPLVPNGQITHYMISYFPKIKLLSKDRNYCEFPPDYSKGEENATLQNFGSLDIVPPSYYPVPESSSWGDGYCSKYKCCPCSDQYTNVEETSLNEQEMAAAQKERAMFENSIHNIVFVSRSVFALFWRMFRFCEQPLPTPVRLRKYLQ
;
A
#
# COMPACT_ATOMS: atom_id res chain seq x y z
N MET A 1 6.05 -29.31 -7.05
CA MET A 1 6.28 -28.32 -6.00
C MET A 1 5.04 -28.21 -5.13
N TYR A 2 5.20 -28.28 -3.80
CA TYR A 2 4.11 -28.15 -2.83
C TYR A 2 4.40 -26.97 -1.91
N ALA A 3 3.45 -26.05 -1.79
CA ALA A 3 3.48 -24.95 -0.84
C ALA A 3 2.23 -24.97 0.04
N ASN A 4 2.45 -24.98 1.35
CA ASN A 4 1.44 -24.82 2.39
C ASN A 4 2.07 -24.00 3.51
N LEU A 5 1.73 -22.71 3.57
CA LEU A 5 2.29 -21.76 4.53
C LEU A 5 1.16 -21.17 5.35
N SER A 6 0.76 -21.90 6.40
CA SER A 6 -0.33 -21.47 7.27
C SER A 6 0.10 -20.48 8.37
N GLU A 7 1.39 -20.33 8.67
CA GLU A 7 1.85 -19.61 9.87
C GLU A 7 3.10 -18.73 9.71
N VAL A 8 3.63 -18.58 8.49
CA VAL A 8 4.90 -17.87 8.29
C VAL A 8 4.63 -16.47 7.71
N LYS A 9 5.14 -15.44 8.40
CA LYS A 9 5.07 -14.02 8.03
C LYS A 9 6.32 -13.63 7.22
N ASN A 10 6.21 -12.66 6.30
CA ASN A 10 7.32 -12.11 5.52
C ASN A 10 8.07 -13.14 4.65
N VAL A 11 7.34 -14.09 4.05
CA VAL A 11 7.96 -15.16 3.24
C VAL A 11 7.98 -14.82 1.76
N VAL A 12 7.02 -14.02 1.29
CA VAL A 12 6.76 -13.86 -0.15
C VAL A 12 7.94 -13.17 -0.85
N SER A 13 8.46 -12.08 -0.30
CA SER A 13 9.64 -11.38 -0.87
C SER A 13 10.88 -12.30 -0.95
N LYS A 14 11.09 -13.13 0.08
CA LYS A 14 12.19 -14.08 0.10
C LYS A 14 11.96 -15.25 -0.87
N LEU A 15 10.73 -15.72 -1.00
CA LEU A 15 10.36 -16.75 -1.96
C LEU A 15 10.47 -16.29 -3.41
N GLU A 16 10.17 -15.02 -3.70
CA GLU A 16 10.40 -14.45 -5.02
C GLU A 16 11.89 -14.58 -5.42
N SER A 17 12.82 -14.31 -4.49
CA SER A 17 14.25 -14.50 -4.76
C SER A 17 14.67 -15.95 -5.02
N TYR A 18 13.99 -16.93 -4.40
CA TYR A 18 14.33 -18.35 -4.54
C TYR A 18 13.61 -19.04 -5.70
N LEU A 19 12.37 -18.66 -5.96
CA LEU A 19 11.49 -19.32 -6.92
C LEU A 19 11.36 -18.54 -8.24
N GLY A 20 11.80 -17.28 -8.26
CA GLY A 20 11.76 -16.40 -9.43
C GLY A 20 12.41 -16.96 -10.69
N GLU A 21 13.44 -17.80 -10.52
CA GLU A 21 14.20 -18.43 -11.62
C GLU A 21 13.65 -19.79 -12.06
N ILE A 22 12.61 -20.32 -11.41
CA ILE A 22 12.06 -21.63 -11.76
C ILE A 22 11.41 -21.55 -13.14
N ARG A 23 11.92 -22.38 -14.07
CA ARG A 23 11.40 -22.51 -15.44
C ARG A 23 10.57 -23.76 -15.66
N GLU A 24 10.82 -24.80 -14.89
CA GLU A 24 10.24 -26.12 -15.11
C GLU A 24 9.85 -26.78 -13.78
N ILE A 25 8.66 -27.38 -13.77
CA ILE A 25 8.18 -28.26 -12.69
C ILE A 25 7.97 -29.64 -13.28
N THR A 26 8.68 -30.65 -12.76
CA THR A 26 8.64 -32.03 -13.27
C THR A 26 7.33 -32.77 -12.92
N HIS A 27 6.75 -32.47 -11.77
CA HIS A 27 5.53 -33.13 -11.28
C HIS A 27 4.33 -32.17 -11.41
N TYR A 28 3.71 -31.79 -10.30
CA TYR A 28 2.59 -30.86 -10.23
C TYR A 28 2.92 -29.61 -9.39
N LEU A 29 2.13 -28.55 -9.54
CA LEU A 29 2.10 -27.38 -8.67
C LEU A 29 0.87 -27.45 -7.77
N LYS A 30 1.07 -27.49 -6.46
CA LYS A 30 -0.02 -27.44 -5.47
C LYS A 30 0.16 -26.27 -4.51
N LEU A 31 -0.89 -25.47 -4.39
CA LEU A 31 -1.04 -24.43 -3.37
C LEU A 31 -2.35 -24.62 -2.63
N SER A 32 -2.27 -24.78 -1.31
CA SER A 32 -3.48 -24.90 -0.50
C SER A 32 -3.31 -24.33 0.90
N PHE A 33 -4.39 -23.83 1.49
CA PHE A 33 -4.42 -23.34 2.88
C PHE A 33 -3.32 -22.34 3.20
N SER A 34 -3.00 -21.48 2.23
CA SER A 34 -1.90 -20.53 2.35
C SER A 34 -2.44 -19.10 2.33
N PRO A 35 -3.00 -18.61 3.45
CA PRO A 35 -3.60 -17.28 3.53
C PRO A 35 -2.58 -16.16 3.30
N SER A 36 -1.29 -16.40 3.50
CA SER A 36 -0.26 -15.39 3.30
C SER A 36 -0.08 -14.96 1.83
N PHE A 37 -0.46 -15.78 0.85
CA PHE A 37 -0.26 -15.44 -0.56
C PHE A 37 -1.36 -14.56 -1.11
N VAL A 38 -1.00 -13.35 -1.54
CA VAL A 38 -1.87 -12.43 -2.30
C VAL A 38 -1.70 -12.62 -3.81
N SER A 39 -0.50 -12.99 -4.25
CA SER A 39 -0.15 -13.25 -5.65
C SER A 39 0.77 -14.46 -5.77
N LEU A 40 0.79 -15.09 -6.95
CA LEU A 40 1.79 -16.08 -7.35
C LEU A 40 2.85 -15.51 -8.30
N SER A 41 3.12 -14.21 -8.19
CA SER A 41 4.13 -13.47 -8.96
C SER A 41 5.54 -14.07 -8.89
N MET A 42 5.86 -14.96 -7.95
CA MET A 42 7.17 -15.62 -7.93
C MET A 42 7.41 -16.56 -9.12
N PHE A 43 6.37 -17.01 -9.83
CA PHE A 43 6.52 -17.96 -10.95
C PHE A 43 6.65 -17.28 -12.33
N GLN A 44 7.16 -16.04 -12.42
CA GLN A 44 7.18 -15.27 -13.68
C GLN A 44 7.93 -15.98 -14.82
N LYS A 45 8.96 -16.75 -14.48
CA LYS A 45 9.78 -17.48 -15.46
C LYS A 45 9.33 -18.92 -15.68
N LEU A 46 8.25 -19.38 -15.05
CA LEU A 46 7.75 -20.75 -15.23
C LEU A 46 7.23 -20.92 -16.66
N ARG A 47 7.67 -21.99 -17.33
CA ARG A 47 7.36 -22.29 -18.74
C ARG A 47 6.78 -23.69 -18.93
N VAL A 48 7.17 -24.67 -18.12
CA VAL A 48 6.76 -26.06 -18.32
C VAL A 48 6.34 -26.71 -17.00
N ILE A 49 5.21 -27.41 -17.02
CA ILE A 49 4.80 -28.38 -15.99
C ILE A 49 4.63 -29.73 -16.68
N ARG A 50 5.52 -30.69 -16.40
CA ARG A 50 5.53 -31.97 -17.11
C ARG A 50 4.41 -32.92 -16.67
N GLY A 51 4.01 -32.89 -15.40
CA GLY A 51 2.99 -33.79 -14.89
C GLY A 51 3.42 -35.26 -14.81
N ALA A 52 4.72 -35.54 -14.63
CA ALA A 52 5.22 -36.92 -14.46
C ALA A 52 4.56 -37.65 -13.28
N GLU A 53 4.19 -36.88 -12.25
CA GLU A 53 3.22 -37.25 -11.23
C GLU A 53 2.17 -36.15 -11.13
N LEU A 54 0.93 -36.56 -10.89
CA LEU A 54 -0.23 -35.68 -10.80
C LEU A 54 -0.78 -35.67 -9.39
N TRP A 55 -1.21 -34.50 -8.92
CA TRP A 55 -1.90 -34.40 -7.64
C TRP A 55 -3.26 -35.13 -7.73
N ASN A 56 -3.51 -36.01 -6.76
CA ASN A 56 -4.66 -36.92 -6.75
C ASN A 56 -4.80 -37.77 -8.03
N GLY A 57 -3.69 -38.01 -8.74
CA GLY A 57 -3.67 -38.78 -9.98
C GLY A 57 -4.20 -38.05 -11.21
N THR A 58 -4.64 -36.80 -11.09
CA THR A 58 -5.36 -36.09 -12.17
C THR A 58 -4.85 -34.68 -12.46
N TYR A 59 -4.40 -33.93 -11.44
CA TYR A 59 -4.17 -32.50 -11.57
C TYR A 59 -2.69 -32.13 -11.63
N ALA A 60 -2.33 -31.33 -12.62
CA ALA A 60 -1.00 -30.72 -12.74
C ALA A 60 -0.90 -29.40 -11.97
N ILE A 61 -2.00 -28.65 -11.88
CA ILE A 61 -2.10 -27.46 -11.04
C ILE A 61 -3.30 -27.64 -10.11
N ALA A 62 -3.07 -27.55 -8.80
CA ALA A 62 -4.11 -27.62 -7.78
C ALA A 62 -4.00 -26.45 -6.81
N ILE A 63 -4.90 -25.47 -6.93
CA ILE A 63 -4.90 -24.24 -6.15
C ILE A 63 -6.25 -24.08 -5.45
N PHE A 64 -6.30 -24.32 -4.14
CA PHE A 64 -7.57 -24.27 -3.42
C PHE A 64 -7.43 -23.80 -1.96
N GLU A 65 -8.50 -23.25 -1.39
CA GLU A 65 -8.53 -22.80 0.02
C GLU A 65 -7.48 -21.70 0.30
N ASN A 66 -7.40 -20.70 -0.57
CA ASN A 66 -6.50 -19.55 -0.38
C ASN A 66 -7.33 -18.26 -0.30
N SER A 67 -7.57 -17.78 0.92
CA SER A 67 -8.50 -16.68 1.22
C SER A 67 -8.09 -15.33 0.62
N HIS A 68 -6.79 -15.06 0.48
CA HIS A 68 -6.27 -13.77 0.04
C HIS A 68 -5.68 -13.79 -1.38
N LEU A 69 -5.57 -14.96 -2.01
CA LEU A 69 -5.00 -15.08 -3.34
C LEU A 69 -5.89 -14.35 -4.35
N SER A 70 -5.32 -13.35 -5.03
CA SER A 70 -6.05 -12.44 -5.91
C SER A 70 -5.55 -12.45 -7.36
N LYS A 71 -4.26 -12.74 -7.57
CA LYS A 71 -3.63 -12.83 -8.88
C LYS A 71 -2.73 -14.07 -8.97
N LEU A 72 -2.54 -14.59 -10.17
CA LEU A 72 -1.51 -15.60 -10.46
C LEU A 72 -0.18 -14.88 -10.78
N TRP A 73 0.64 -15.45 -11.67
CA TRP A 73 1.75 -14.74 -12.29
C TRP A 73 1.33 -14.16 -13.64
N LYS A 74 2.18 -13.30 -14.20
CA LYS A 74 1.99 -12.78 -15.56
C LYS A 74 2.00 -13.93 -16.55
N LEU A 75 0.89 -14.09 -17.27
CA LEU A 75 0.75 -15.13 -18.30
C LEU A 75 1.24 -14.57 -19.63
N ASP A 76 2.32 -15.16 -20.15
CA ASP A 76 2.82 -14.81 -21.49
C ASP A 76 2.03 -15.59 -22.54
N SER A 77 1.49 -14.89 -23.54
CA SER A 77 0.81 -15.49 -24.71
C SER A 77 1.75 -15.72 -25.91
N GLY A 78 3.05 -15.46 -25.72
CA GLY A 78 4.09 -15.54 -26.75
C GLY A 78 4.66 -16.96 -26.94
N PRO A 79 5.81 -17.09 -27.63
CA PRO A 79 6.47 -18.38 -27.85
C PRO A 79 6.94 -19.05 -26.54
N GLU A 80 7.16 -18.25 -25.49
CA GLU A 80 7.49 -18.72 -24.15
C GLU A 80 6.25 -18.87 -23.24
N LYS A 81 5.08 -19.19 -23.80
CA LYS A 81 3.90 -19.44 -22.98
C LYS A 81 4.07 -20.68 -22.10
N LEU A 82 3.37 -20.69 -20.97
CA LEU A 82 3.29 -21.86 -20.10
C LEU A 82 2.69 -23.06 -20.84
N GLN A 83 3.31 -24.23 -20.69
CA GLN A 83 2.84 -25.49 -21.22
C GLN A 83 2.65 -26.51 -20.10
N ILE A 84 1.54 -27.23 -20.14
CA ILE A 84 1.27 -28.37 -19.27
C ILE A 84 1.29 -29.61 -20.17
N GLU A 85 2.27 -30.50 -19.98
CA GLU A 85 2.40 -31.69 -20.81
C GLU A 85 1.34 -32.74 -20.45
N GLN A 86 1.04 -32.91 -19.16
CA GLN A 86 0.05 -33.86 -18.65
C GLN A 86 -0.68 -33.31 -17.43
N GLY A 87 -1.98 -33.61 -17.29
CA GLY A 87 -2.79 -33.29 -16.12
C GLY A 87 -3.74 -32.09 -16.29
N LYS A 88 -4.70 -31.98 -15.37
CA LYS A 88 -5.77 -30.96 -15.36
C LYS A 88 -5.50 -29.82 -14.38
N LEU A 89 -6.39 -28.82 -14.40
CA LEU A 89 -6.43 -27.70 -13.46
C LEU A 89 -7.50 -27.94 -12.38
N LEU A 90 -7.18 -27.67 -11.12
CA LEU A 90 -8.13 -27.62 -10.00
C LEU A 90 -8.08 -26.24 -9.33
N PHE A 91 -9.23 -25.57 -9.25
CA PHE A 91 -9.39 -24.31 -8.53
C PHE A 91 -10.71 -24.25 -7.76
N HIS A 92 -10.62 -24.13 -6.43
CA HIS A 92 -11.78 -24.01 -5.53
C HIS A 92 -11.48 -23.12 -4.34
N ASN A 93 -12.50 -22.43 -3.83
CA ASN A 93 -12.39 -21.64 -2.59
C ASN A 93 -11.21 -20.65 -2.61
N ASN A 94 -11.06 -19.92 -3.72
CA ASN A 94 -10.13 -18.80 -3.84
C ASN A 94 -10.97 -17.51 -3.99
N PRO A 95 -11.55 -16.99 -2.90
CA PRO A 95 -12.61 -15.99 -2.97
C PRO A 95 -12.18 -14.65 -3.56
N ARG A 96 -10.87 -14.34 -3.58
CA ARG A 96 -10.33 -13.12 -4.19
C ARG A 96 -9.73 -13.33 -5.59
N LEU A 97 -9.59 -14.59 -6.04
CA LEU A 97 -9.05 -14.92 -7.36
C LEU A 97 -10.18 -15.03 -8.37
N CYS A 98 -10.26 -14.06 -9.28
CA CYS A 98 -11.31 -14.01 -10.28
C CYS A 98 -11.30 -15.21 -11.22
N TYR A 99 -12.49 -15.79 -11.45
CA TYR A 99 -12.68 -16.90 -12.40
C TYR A 99 -12.15 -16.57 -13.80
N SER A 100 -12.25 -15.32 -14.25
CA SER A 100 -11.70 -14.84 -15.52
C SER A 100 -10.17 -15.03 -15.63
N VAL A 101 -9.42 -14.86 -14.53
CA VAL A 101 -7.96 -15.07 -14.49
C VAL A 101 -7.63 -16.55 -14.66
N ILE A 102 -8.41 -17.44 -14.04
CA ILE A 102 -8.24 -18.89 -14.17
C ILE A 102 -8.58 -19.35 -15.60
N MET A 103 -9.61 -18.75 -16.18
CA MET A 103 -10.01 -18.95 -17.57
C MET A 103 -8.92 -18.51 -18.56
N GLU A 104 -8.27 -17.38 -18.32
CA GLU A 104 -7.12 -16.92 -19.12
C GLU A 104 -5.95 -17.91 -19.06
N LEU A 105 -5.63 -18.41 -17.86
CA LEU A 105 -4.63 -19.48 -17.71
C LEU A 105 -5.00 -20.71 -18.55
N ALA A 106 -6.27 -21.14 -18.49
CA ALA A 106 -6.76 -22.29 -19.23
C ALA A 106 -6.65 -22.11 -20.75
N ASP A 107 -6.88 -20.90 -21.24
CA ASP A 107 -6.68 -20.55 -22.64
C ASP A 107 -5.20 -20.63 -23.05
N VAL A 108 -4.30 -20.08 -22.23
CA VAL A 108 -2.85 -20.09 -22.50
C VAL A 108 -2.30 -21.52 -22.61
N VAL A 109 -2.72 -22.40 -21.69
CA VAL A 109 -2.28 -23.81 -21.65
C VAL A 109 -3.12 -24.75 -22.53
N ASN A 110 -4.08 -24.22 -23.32
CA ASN A 110 -4.97 -24.98 -24.19
C ASN A 110 -5.87 -26.02 -23.48
N LEU A 111 -6.22 -25.83 -22.20
CA LEU A 111 -7.08 -26.73 -21.43
C LEU A 111 -8.53 -26.23 -21.26
N ARG A 112 -8.90 -25.11 -21.90
CA ARG A 112 -10.23 -24.49 -21.72
C ARG A 112 -11.41 -25.44 -21.96
N ASN A 113 -11.32 -26.30 -22.98
CA ASN A 113 -12.41 -27.24 -23.32
C ASN A 113 -12.50 -28.44 -22.37
N GLU A 114 -11.47 -28.67 -21.54
CA GLU A 114 -11.40 -29.80 -20.60
C GLU A 114 -11.83 -29.39 -19.18
N ILE A 115 -12.18 -28.11 -18.96
CA ILE A 115 -12.61 -27.60 -17.67
C ILE A 115 -14.04 -28.03 -17.38
N HIS A 116 -14.21 -28.64 -16.22
CA HIS A 116 -15.51 -28.92 -15.62
C HIS A 116 -15.72 -28.07 -14.37
N GLU A 117 -16.99 -27.77 -14.05
CA GLU A 117 -17.38 -27.00 -12.87
C GLU A 117 -16.91 -27.62 -11.54
N TYR A 118 -16.82 -28.95 -11.51
CA TYR A 118 -16.28 -29.70 -10.37
C TYR A 118 -14.78 -29.53 -10.18
N ASP A 119 -14.04 -29.18 -11.24
CA ASP A 119 -12.60 -28.99 -11.20
C ASP A 119 -12.27 -27.52 -10.98
N VAL A 120 -13.00 -26.62 -11.63
CA VAL A 120 -12.88 -25.16 -11.52
C VAL A 120 -14.26 -24.56 -11.28
N SER A 121 -14.53 -24.19 -10.03
CA SER A 121 -15.85 -23.70 -9.63
C SER A 121 -16.02 -22.19 -9.90
N PRO A 122 -17.01 -21.75 -10.69
CA PRO A 122 -17.26 -20.33 -10.95
C PRO A 122 -17.87 -19.61 -9.74
N ILE A 123 -18.43 -20.35 -8.79
CA ILE A 123 -19.11 -19.78 -7.60
C ILE A 123 -18.20 -19.62 -6.38
N SER A 124 -17.07 -20.34 -6.32
CA SER A 124 -16.11 -20.29 -5.20
C SER A 124 -14.81 -19.55 -5.52
N ASN A 125 -14.60 -19.17 -6.79
CA ASN A 125 -13.44 -18.41 -7.22
C ASN A 125 -13.88 -16.97 -7.58
N GLY A 126 -13.39 -15.99 -6.83
CA GLY A 126 -13.68 -14.57 -7.06
C GLY A 126 -15.00 -14.09 -6.44
N ASN A 127 -15.68 -14.90 -5.62
CA ASN A 127 -16.96 -14.55 -4.99
C ASN A 127 -16.88 -13.44 -3.94
N GLU A 128 -15.69 -13.01 -3.54
CA GLU A 128 -15.44 -11.81 -2.72
C GLU A 128 -14.63 -10.74 -3.45
N ALA A 129 -14.34 -10.91 -4.74
CA ALA A 129 -13.63 -9.94 -5.56
C ALA A 129 -14.56 -9.21 -6.52
N VAL A 130 -14.20 -7.97 -6.84
CA VAL A 130 -14.80 -7.25 -7.96
C VAL A 130 -13.91 -7.47 -9.18
N CYS A 131 -14.36 -8.36 -10.08
CA CYS A 131 -13.52 -8.90 -11.15
C CYS A 131 -13.49 -8.09 -12.45
N GLU A 132 -14.44 -7.17 -12.62
CA GLU A 132 -14.35 -6.19 -13.70
C GLU A 132 -13.48 -5.02 -13.23
N GLU A 133 -12.28 -4.90 -13.80
CA GLU A 133 -11.32 -3.83 -13.49
C GLU A 133 -11.32 -2.78 -14.62
N LEU A 134 -11.55 -1.52 -14.26
CA LEU A 134 -11.43 -0.35 -15.13
C LEU A 134 -10.10 0.37 -14.85
N ASN A 135 -9.49 0.93 -15.89
CA ASN A 135 -8.30 1.75 -15.71
C ASN A 135 -8.68 3.09 -15.10
N ILE A 136 -8.07 3.42 -13.97
CA ILE A 136 -8.21 4.72 -13.31
C ILE A 136 -7.01 5.59 -13.69
N THR A 137 -7.27 6.85 -14.01
CA THR A 137 -6.23 7.86 -14.16
C THR A 137 -6.26 8.82 -12.98
N PHE A 138 -5.08 9.22 -12.52
CA PHE A 138 -4.91 10.25 -11.52
C PHE A 138 -3.68 11.08 -11.86
N LYS A 139 -3.62 12.30 -11.31
CA LYS A 139 -2.53 13.23 -11.60
C LYS A 139 -1.92 13.74 -10.32
N CYS A 140 -0.67 14.18 -10.41
CA CYS A 140 -0.07 14.97 -9.35
C CYS A 140 -0.36 16.45 -9.60
N ALA A 141 -0.93 17.13 -8.62
CA ALA A 141 -1.22 18.56 -8.68
C ALA A 141 -0.04 19.38 -8.14
N LEU A 142 0.56 18.95 -7.02
CA LEU A 142 1.66 19.65 -6.36
C LEU A 142 2.66 18.66 -5.76
N VAL A 143 3.95 19.00 -5.86
CA VAL A 143 5.05 18.22 -5.27
C VAL A 143 5.86 19.15 -4.37
N GLY A 144 5.89 18.83 -3.08
CA GLY A 144 6.72 19.46 -2.06
C GLY A 144 7.90 18.58 -1.64
N ARG A 145 8.62 19.02 -0.61
CA ARG A 145 9.77 18.30 -0.04
C ARG A 145 9.33 17.09 0.79
N ASP A 146 8.19 17.22 1.45
CA ASP A 146 7.62 16.28 2.41
C ASP A 146 6.13 16.01 2.12
N THR A 147 5.61 16.56 1.01
CA THR A 147 4.20 16.52 0.66
C THR A 147 4.00 16.27 -0.82
N VAL A 148 2.96 15.53 -1.17
CA VAL A 148 2.49 15.33 -2.55
C VAL A 148 0.97 15.45 -2.55
N VAL A 149 0.44 16.26 -3.46
CA VAL A 149 -1.01 16.41 -3.67
C VAL A 149 -1.40 15.67 -4.92
N ILE A 150 -2.30 14.71 -4.75
CA ILE A 150 -2.88 13.89 -5.81
C ILE A 150 -4.27 14.44 -6.16
N GLU A 151 -4.53 14.56 -7.46
CA GLU A 151 -5.82 14.91 -8.04
C GLU A 151 -6.45 13.66 -8.67
N LEU A 152 -7.72 13.41 -8.33
CA LEU A 152 -8.50 12.25 -8.76
C LEU A 152 -9.68 12.69 -9.62
N ASP A 153 -9.81 12.06 -10.78
CA ASP A 153 -11.00 12.20 -11.62
C ASP A 153 -12.18 11.47 -10.97
N LYS A 154 -13.40 12.02 -11.11
CA LYS A 154 -14.62 11.40 -10.60
C LYS A 154 -14.83 10.03 -11.24
N TYR A 155 -15.00 9.01 -10.40
CA TYR A 155 -15.21 7.64 -10.85
C TYR A 155 -16.53 7.53 -11.61
N ASN A 156 -16.47 6.96 -12.81
CA ASN A 156 -17.64 6.77 -13.65
C ASN A 156 -18.45 5.56 -13.16
N THR A 157 -19.52 5.84 -12.42
CA THR A 157 -20.46 4.82 -11.91
C THR A 157 -21.63 4.57 -12.87
N THR A 158 -21.55 5.03 -14.12
CA THR A 158 -22.62 4.81 -15.12
C THR A 158 -22.78 3.33 -15.40
N GLY A 159 -24.02 2.84 -15.32
CA GLY A 159 -24.32 1.43 -15.55
C GLY A 159 -24.11 0.53 -14.33
N MET A 160 -23.83 1.10 -13.16
CA MET A 160 -23.78 0.38 -11.90
C MET A 160 -24.49 1.16 -10.77
N ASP A 161 -24.76 0.50 -9.65
CA ASP A 161 -25.30 1.19 -8.47
C ASP A 161 -24.20 2.05 -7.84
N GLN A 162 -24.31 3.37 -7.99
CA GLN A 162 -23.35 4.33 -7.45
C GLN A 162 -23.13 4.21 -5.94
N ARG A 163 -24.10 3.65 -5.19
CA ARG A 163 -23.99 3.42 -3.74
C ARG A 163 -22.98 2.33 -3.40
N MET A 164 -22.61 1.50 -4.37
CA MET A 164 -21.65 0.42 -4.19
C MET A 164 -20.20 0.91 -4.34
N PHE A 165 -19.99 2.16 -4.77
CA PHE A 165 -18.69 2.81 -4.74
C PHE A 165 -18.47 3.49 -3.38
N LEU A 166 -17.51 2.99 -2.60
CA LEU A 166 -17.23 3.49 -1.26
C LEU A 166 -16.19 4.60 -1.24
N GLY A 167 -15.26 4.64 -2.21
CA GLY A 167 -14.20 5.63 -2.30
C GLY A 167 -12.97 5.09 -3.02
N TYR A 168 -11.86 5.80 -2.90
CA TYR A 168 -10.57 5.37 -3.43
C TYR A 168 -9.63 4.98 -2.28
N GLN A 169 -8.66 4.14 -2.62
CA GLN A 169 -7.55 3.76 -1.77
C GLN A 169 -6.28 4.19 -2.50
N LEU A 170 -5.63 5.22 -1.99
CA LEU A 170 -4.36 5.72 -2.50
C LEU A 170 -3.23 4.98 -1.79
N TYR A 171 -2.42 4.27 -2.56
CA TYR A 171 -1.27 3.54 -2.07
C TYR A 171 0.02 4.25 -2.46
N TYR A 172 0.99 4.30 -1.55
CA TYR A 172 2.30 4.89 -1.82
C TYR A 172 3.44 4.22 -1.05
N ARG A 173 4.63 4.14 -1.65
CA ARG A 173 5.87 3.67 -1.01
C ARG A 173 7.11 4.31 -1.65
N PRO A 174 8.23 4.48 -0.91
CA PRO A 174 9.50 4.88 -1.51
C PRO A 174 10.05 3.74 -2.38
N VAL A 175 10.69 4.10 -3.50
CA VAL A 175 11.28 3.15 -4.46
C VAL A 175 12.63 3.65 -4.95
N GLU A 176 13.52 2.74 -5.33
CA GLU A 176 14.83 3.10 -5.90
C GLU A 176 14.75 3.30 -7.41
N THR A 177 13.99 2.45 -8.10
CA THR A 177 13.83 2.42 -9.55
C THR A 177 12.37 2.53 -9.96
N GLU A 178 12.14 2.93 -11.21
CA GLU A 178 10.83 2.85 -11.85
C GLU A 178 10.51 1.41 -12.29
N ASN A 179 9.27 1.15 -12.70
CA ASN A 179 8.74 -0.15 -13.16
C ASN A 179 8.60 -1.26 -12.10
N ILE A 180 8.31 -0.89 -10.85
CA ILE A 180 7.98 -1.87 -9.81
C ILE A 180 6.61 -2.51 -10.04
N SER A 181 6.44 -3.75 -9.58
CA SER A 181 5.13 -4.41 -9.59
C SER A 181 4.31 -4.01 -8.36
N ILE A 182 2.99 -3.82 -8.53
CA ILE A 182 2.05 -3.54 -7.44
C ILE A 182 1.99 -4.70 -6.43
N PHE A 183 2.38 -5.91 -6.84
CA PHE A 183 2.30 -7.13 -6.02
C PHE A 183 3.62 -7.55 -5.39
N GLU A 184 4.73 -6.89 -5.76
CA GLU A 184 6.06 -7.17 -5.22
C GLU A 184 6.11 -6.81 -3.73
N ASP A 185 6.72 -7.69 -2.92
CA ASP A 185 6.82 -7.56 -1.46
C ASP A 185 5.49 -7.42 -0.71
N ARG A 186 4.40 -7.99 -1.24
CA ARG A 186 3.10 -8.03 -0.55
C ARG A 186 2.76 -9.44 -0.08
N ASP A 187 2.48 -9.57 1.20
CA ASP A 187 1.82 -10.74 1.77
C ASP A 187 0.59 -10.31 2.58
N ALA A 188 -0.25 -11.25 3.00
CA ALA A 188 -1.49 -10.91 3.71
C ALA A 188 -1.24 -10.28 5.11
N CYS A 189 -0.02 -10.32 5.64
CA CYS A 189 0.34 -9.83 6.97
C CYS A 189 1.21 -8.56 6.93
N HIS A 190 1.87 -8.29 5.80
CA HIS A 190 2.79 -7.20 5.61
C HIS A 190 2.64 -6.61 4.22
N ASP A 191 2.41 -5.29 4.20
CA ASP A 191 2.33 -4.51 2.99
C ASP A 191 3.37 -3.39 3.05
N SER A 192 4.28 -3.37 2.08
CA SER A 192 5.25 -2.29 1.93
C SER A 192 4.60 -0.97 1.49
N TRP A 193 3.35 -1.02 1.01
CA TRP A 193 2.58 0.13 0.60
C TRP A 193 1.81 0.73 1.78
N LYS A 194 1.97 2.03 1.97
CA LYS A 194 1.08 2.79 2.86
C LYS A 194 -0.21 3.09 2.12
N MET A 195 -1.35 2.95 2.80
CA MET A 195 -2.67 3.20 2.24
C MET A 195 -3.33 4.40 2.91
N GLN A 196 -3.93 5.27 2.10
CA GLN A 196 -4.80 6.35 2.54
C GLN A 196 -6.14 6.26 1.82
N PHE A 197 -7.23 6.21 2.60
CA PHE A 197 -8.58 6.21 2.06
C PHE A 197 -9.00 7.62 1.64
N VAL A 198 -9.63 7.73 0.48
CA VAL A 198 -10.16 8.98 -0.09
C VAL A 198 -11.65 8.80 -0.34
N GLN A 199 -12.45 9.67 0.26
CA GLN A 199 -13.90 9.61 0.12
C GLN A 199 -14.36 9.94 -1.31
N PRO A 200 -15.50 9.40 -1.78
CA PRO A 200 -15.98 9.54 -3.16
C PRO A 200 -16.20 10.98 -3.63
N LEU A 201 -16.50 11.90 -2.70
CA LEU A 201 -16.82 13.30 -3.01
C LEU A 201 -15.58 14.21 -3.04
N VAL A 202 -14.40 13.69 -2.69
CA VAL A 202 -13.16 14.45 -2.63
C VAL A 202 -12.36 14.20 -3.91
N ASN A 203 -11.98 15.28 -4.62
CA ASN A 203 -11.27 15.19 -5.89
C ASN A 203 -9.75 14.99 -5.75
N GLY A 204 -9.28 14.44 -4.63
CA GLY A 204 -7.85 14.31 -4.38
C GLY A 204 -7.47 13.98 -2.95
N ALA A 205 -6.18 13.83 -2.73
CA ALA A 205 -5.60 13.56 -1.41
C ALA A 205 -4.27 14.27 -1.25
N MET A 206 -3.99 14.74 -0.05
CA MET A 206 -2.69 15.26 0.34
C MET A 206 -1.96 14.22 1.17
N VAL A 207 -0.85 13.73 0.65
CA VAL A 207 0.07 12.82 1.32
C VAL A 207 1.18 13.67 1.96
N THR A 208 1.44 13.46 3.24
CA THR A 208 2.41 14.22 4.03
C THR A 208 3.46 13.29 4.67
N ASN A 209 4.46 13.86 5.34
CA ASN A 209 5.54 13.13 6.00
C ASN A 209 6.38 12.25 5.04
N LEU A 210 6.58 12.74 3.82
CA LEU A 210 7.45 12.11 2.84
C LEU A 210 8.91 12.52 3.05
N MET A 211 9.85 11.66 2.62
CA MET A 211 11.27 11.98 2.64
C MET A 211 11.62 12.91 1.48
N PRO A 212 12.44 13.96 1.69
CA PRO A 212 12.90 14.83 0.63
C PRO A 212 13.75 14.11 -0.41
N TYR A 213 13.73 14.61 -1.64
CA TYR A 213 14.50 14.09 -2.78
C TYR A 213 14.39 12.57 -3.00
N THR A 214 13.29 11.96 -2.59
CA THR A 214 13.05 10.52 -2.63
C THR A 214 12.05 10.21 -3.72
N LEU A 215 12.30 9.15 -4.49
CA LEU A 215 11.36 8.67 -5.49
C LEU A 215 10.28 7.83 -4.82
N TYR A 216 9.03 8.18 -5.07
CA TYR A 216 7.87 7.46 -4.56
C TYR A 216 7.07 6.90 -5.72
N ALA A 217 6.56 5.69 -5.53
CA ALA A 217 5.55 5.10 -6.39
C ALA A 217 4.17 5.33 -5.77
N PHE A 218 3.18 5.68 -6.59
CA PHE A 218 1.79 5.88 -6.21
C PHE A 218 0.88 5.06 -7.11
N TYR A 219 -0.18 4.47 -6.57
CA TYR A 219 -1.29 3.96 -7.38
C TYR A 219 -2.60 4.07 -6.61
N VAL A 220 -3.71 4.01 -7.32
CA VAL A 220 -5.05 4.18 -6.78
C VAL A 220 -5.89 2.97 -7.13
N LYS A 221 -6.67 2.50 -6.16
CA LYS A 221 -7.67 1.44 -6.33
C LYS A 221 -9.02 1.93 -5.85
N THR A 222 -10.11 1.55 -6.51
CA THR A 222 -11.46 1.79 -5.95
C THR A 222 -11.78 0.80 -4.84
N LEU A 223 -12.39 1.29 -3.76
CA LEU A 223 -13.07 0.46 -2.78
C LEU A 223 -14.55 0.30 -3.16
N MET A 224 -14.97 -0.93 -3.39
CA MET A 224 -16.31 -1.28 -3.88
C MET A 224 -16.99 -2.29 -2.96
N VAL A 225 -18.31 -2.20 -2.84
CA VAL A 225 -19.13 -3.29 -2.31
C VAL A 225 -19.28 -4.35 -3.41
N ASN A 226 -19.05 -5.62 -3.06
CA ASN A 226 -19.30 -6.70 -4.00
C ASN A 226 -20.80 -6.82 -4.28
N SER A 227 -21.20 -6.49 -5.50
CA SER A 227 -22.59 -6.51 -5.97
C SER A 227 -22.66 -6.81 -7.48
N PRO A 228 -23.77 -7.35 -7.99
CA PRO A 228 -23.93 -7.58 -9.43
C PRO A 228 -23.71 -6.30 -10.24
N GLY A 229 -22.85 -6.37 -11.27
CA GLY A 229 -22.49 -5.22 -12.10
C GLY A 229 -21.51 -4.24 -11.46
N ALA A 230 -20.97 -4.52 -10.26
CA ALA A 230 -19.89 -3.73 -9.70
C ALA A 230 -18.65 -3.84 -10.58
N LYS A 231 -18.08 -2.69 -10.91
CA LYS A 231 -16.82 -2.57 -11.63
C LYS A 231 -15.86 -1.82 -10.73
N GLY A 232 -14.77 -2.48 -10.38
CA GLY A 232 -13.68 -1.85 -9.66
C GLY A 232 -12.76 -1.16 -10.66
N GLY A 233 -11.75 -0.49 -10.15
CA GLY A 233 -10.68 0.02 -10.96
C GLY A 233 -9.39 0.09 -10.21
N ILE A 234 -8.31 0.04 -10.98
CA ILE A 234 -6.93 0.20 -10.53
C ILE A 234 -6.21 1.10 -11.53
N SER A 235 -5.36 1.98 -11.04
CA SER A 235 -4.52 2.82 -11.87
C SER A 235 -3.19 2.14 -12.19
N GLU A 236 -2.51 2.63 -13.21
CA GLU A 236 -1.08 2.42 -13.35
C GLU A 236 -0.30 3.08 -12.20
N VAL A 237 0.95 2.68 -12.03
CA VAL A 237 1.85 3.26 -11.03
C VAL A 237 2.42 4.58 -11.55
N LEU A 238 2.18 5.66 -10.81
CA LEU A 238 2.78 6.97 -11.05
C LEU A 238 4.02 7.16 -10.17
N TYR A 239 5.13 7.55 -10.77
CA TYR A 239 6.38 7.82 -10.07
C TYR A 239 6.56 9.32 -9.85
N ILE A 240 6.79 9.72 -8.61
CA ILE A 240 6.93 11.13 -8.22
C ILE A 240 8.16 11.25 -7.31
N ARG A 241 9.10 12.11 -7.69
CA ARG A 241 10.24 12.46 -6.82
C ARG A 241 9.91 13.73 -6.04
N THR A 242 9.98 13.65 -4.72
CA THR A 242 9.82 14.82 -3.84
C THR A 242 10.93 15.84 -4.09
N THR A 243 10.65 17.11 -3.78
CA THR A 243 11.64 18.17 -4.00
C THR A 243 12.77 18.12 -2.97
N PHE A 244 13.83 18.89 -3.23
CA PHE A 244 14.99 18.99 -2.36
C PHE A 244 14.60 19.46 -0.95
N GLY A 245 15.26 18.90 0.06
CA GLY A 245 15.12 19.31 1.45
C GLY A 245 16.44 19.81 2.03
N PRO A 246 16.42 20.41 3.23
CA PRO A 246 17.65 20.78 3.93
C PRO A 246 18.51 19.53 4.22
N PRO A 247 19.81 19.51 3.86
CA PRO A 247 20.69 18.39 4.20
C PRO A 247 20.90 18.30 5.73
N SER A 248 21.26 17.11 6.21
CA SER A 248 21.71 16.95 7.60
C SER A 248 23.04 17.68 7.84
N HIS A 249 23.44 17.79 9.10
CA HIS A 249 24.74 18.34 9.45
C HIS A 249 25.88 17.49 8.88
N VAL A 250 27.00 18.15 8.56
CA VAL A 250 28.25 17.50 8.15
C VAL A 250 29.02 17.02 9.37
N LEU A 251 29.72 15.90 9.23
CA LEU A 251 30.60 15.37 10.27
C LEU A 251 32.05 15.78 9.95
N LEU A 252 32.58 16.70 10.77
CA LEU A 252 34.00 17.05 10.73
C LEU A 252 34.83 15.85 11.21
N LYS A 253 35.84 15.48 10.43
CA LYS A 253 36.74 14.36 10.73
C LYS A 253 38.08 14.84 11.24
N GLU A 254 38.66 15.82 10.56
CA GLU A 254 39.97 16.36 10.89
C GLU A 254 39.88 17.89 10.89
N VAL A 255 40.45 18.46 11.95
CA VAL A 255 40.64 19.89 12.11
C VAL A 255 42.06 20.06 12.62
N GLU A 256 42.94 20.57 11.76
CA GLU A 256 44.36 20.71 12.09
C GLU A 256 44.85 22.13 11.81
N SER A 257 45.62 22.68 12.74
CA SER A 257 46.34 23.93 12.50
C SER A 257 47.61 23.61 11.73
N VAL A 258 47.65 23.99 10.45
CA VAL A 258 48.82 23.76 9.60
C VAL A 258 49.84 24.89 9.75
N SER A 259 49.36 26.12 9.99
CA SER A 259 50.21 27.28 10.25
C SER A 259 49.46 28.34 11.05
N GLU A 260 50.15 29.43 11.41
CA GLU A 260 49.59 30.59 12.09
C GLU A 260 48.41 31.25 11.34
N SER A 261 48.30 31.06 10.02
CA SER A 261 47.26 31.64 9.18
C SER A 261 46.44 30.62 8.38
N SER A 262 46.62 29.32 8.61
CA SER A 262 45.93 28.28 7.83
C SER A 262 45.46 27.13 8.69
N ILE A 263 44.17 26.81 8.55
CA ILE A 263 43.52 25.66 9.19
C ILE A 263 43.14 24.67 8.09
N PHE A 264 43.54 23.42 8.26
CA PHE A 264 43.08 22.31 7.43
C PHE A 264 41.80 21.73 8.01
N LEU A 265 40.79 21.59 7.16
CA LEU A 265 39.48 21.07 7.51
C LEU A 265 39.12 19.93 6.56
N ARG A 266 38.68 18.80 7.12
CA ARG A 266 38.14 17.67 6.36
C ARG A 266 36.85 17.18 6.99
N TRP A 267 35.84 16.95 6.16
CA TRP A 267 34.54 16.44 6.58
C TRP A 267 34.04 15.36 5.62
N GLU A 268 33.09 14.56 6.09
CA GLU A 268 32.30 13.65 5.25
C GLU A 268 31.01 14.34 4.77
N ALA A 269 30.44 13.81 3.69
CA ALA A 269 29.14 14.24 3.21
C ALA A 269 28.06 14.03 4.31
N PRO A 270 27.00 14.86 4.33
CA PRO A 270 25.84 14.65 5.19
C PRO A 270 25.29 13.23 5.06
N LEU A 271 24.97 12.60 6.19
CA LEU A 271 24.35 11.26 6.22
C LEU A 271 23.00 11.26 5.49
N VAL A 272 22.24 12.33 5.60
CA VAL A 272 20.96 12.51 4.92
C VAL A 272 21.05 13.76 4.05
N PRO A 273 21.48 13.63 2.78
CA PRO A 273 21.75 14.80 1.93
C PRO A 273 20.47 15.48 1.44
N ASN A 274 19.32 14.79 1.46
CA ASN A 274 18.01 15.32 1.04
C ASN A 274 18.04 15.98 -0.36
N GLY A 275 18.94 15.51 -1.22
CA GLY A 275 19.27 16.21 -2.45
C GLY A 275 20.64 15.86 -3.00
N GLN A 276 20.88 16.30 -4.24
CA GLN A 276 22.22 16.39 -4.78
C GLN A 276 22.94 17.60 -4.16
N ILE A 277 24.07 17.34 -3.50
CA ILE A 277 24.89 18.38 -2.87
C ILE A 277 25.59 19.18 -3.97
N THR A 278 25.41 20.50 -3.96
CA THR A 278 26.03 21.39 -4.96
C THR A 278 27.32 22.02 -4.45
N HIS A 279 27.31 22.53 -3.22
CA HIS A 279 28.46 23.19 -2.58
C HIS A 279 28.33 23.15 -1.06
N TYR A 280 29.43 23.46 -0.38
CA TYR A 280 29.49 23.66 1.08
C TYR A 280 29.79 25.12 1.37
N MET A 281 29.08 25.71 2.33
CA MET A 281 29.35 27.05 2.83
C MET A 281 30.09 26.95 4.16
N ILE A 282 31.29 27.51 4.22
CA ILE A 282 32.13 27.50 5.42
C ILE A 282 32.21 28.92 5.95
N SER A 283 31.82 29.11 7.20
CA SER A 283 31.99 30.36 7.93
C SER A 283 32.88 30.11 9.14
N TYR A 284 33.79 31.05 9.41
CA TYR A 284 34.61 31.04 10.61
C TYR A 284 34.53 32.40 11.29
N PHE A 285 34.61 32.40 12.61
CA PHE A 285 34.69 33.60 13.41
C PHE A 285 35.80 33.42 14.44
N PRO A 286 36.67 34.43 14.64
CA PRO A 286 37.69 34.36 15.67
C PRO A 286 36.98 34.26 17.02
N LYS A 287 37.20 33.16 17.74
CA LYS A 287 36.76 33.05 19.12
C LYS A 287 37.68 33.95 19.95
N ILE A 288 37.26 35.20 20.12
CA ILE A 288 37.93 36.11 21.05
C ILE A 288 37.72 35.51 22.43
N LYS A 289 38.72 34.80 22.94
CA LYS A 289 38.79 34.53 24.38
C LYS A 289 38.82 35.92 24.99
N LEU A 290 37.72 36.32 25.63
CA LEU A 290 37.73 37.43 26.56
C LEU A 290 38.67 36.99 27.68
N LEU A 291 39.97 37.15 27.44
CA LEU A 291 40.95 37.25 28.50
C LEU A 291 40.42 38.41 29.32
N SER A 292 39.81 38.11 30.47
CA SER A 292 39.38 39.14 31.40
C SER A 292 40.55 40.09 31.54
N LYS A 293 40.42 41.31 30.99
CA LYS A 293 41.47 42.32 31.04
C LYS A 293 41.83 42.68 32.49
N ASP A 294 40.97 42.26 33.42
CA ASP A 294 41.07 42.44 34.86
C ASP A 294 41.68 41.24 35.62
N ARG A 295 42.12 40.17 34.95
CA ARG A 295 42.80 39.06 35.65
C ARG A 295 44.22 39.48 36.04
N ASN A 296 44.48 39.57 37.34
CA ASN A 296 45.83 39.74 37.88
C ASN A 296 46.59 38.41 37.85
N TYR A 297 47.48 38.23 36.86
CA TYR A 297 48.28 37.02 36.68
C TYR A 297 49.36 36.82 37.77
N CYS A 298 49.67 37.86 38.54
CA CYS A 298 50.60 37.75 39.68
C CYS A 298 49.92 37.14 40.92
N GLU A 299 48.64 37.44 41.14
CA GLU A 299 47.87 36.91 42.28
C GLU A 299 47.21 35.56 41.96
N PHE A 300 46.87 35.34 40.69
CA PHE A 300 46.22 34.11 40.21
C PHE A 300 46.97 33.56 38.99
N PRO A 301 48.20 33.01 39.16
CA PRO A 301 48.98 32.47 38.07
C PRO A 301 48.22 31.36 37.32
N PRO A 302 48.33 31.25 35.99
CA PRO A 302 47.73 30.15 35.25
C PRO A 302 48.33 28.82 35.71
N ASP A 303 47.48 27.81 35.85
CA ASP A 303 47.94 26.46 36.14
C ASP A 303 48.47 25.82 34.84
N TYR A 304 49.78 25.91 34.64
CA TYR A 304 50.47 25.35 33.47
C TYR A 304 50.70 23.83 33.56
N SER A 305 50.27 23.18 34.66
CA SER A 305 50.41 21.72 34.82
C SER A 305 49.36 20.95 34.01
N LYS A 306 48.30 21.62 33.56
CA LYS A 306 47.42 21.13 32.50
C LYS A 306 48.00 21.64 31.18
N GLY A 307 48.73 20.78 30.47
CA GLY A 307 48.95 21.02 29.04
C GLY A 307 47.60 21.32 28.39
N GLU A 308 47.59 22.17 27.36
CA GLU A 308 46.42 22.37 26.50
C GLU A 308 46.11 21.08 25.71
N GLU A 309 45.82 20.00 26.43
CA GLU A 309 45.22 18.80 25.91
C GLU A 309 43.74 18.89 26.22
N ASN A 310 42.98 19.08 25.14
CA ASN A 310 41.53 18.97 25.11
C ASN A 310 40.83 20.02 25.99
N ALA A 311 40.62 21.22 25.43
CA ALA A 311 39.39 21.93 25.71
C ALA A 311 38.24 21.03 25.26
N THR A 312 37.85 20.10 26.13
CA THR A 312 36.63 19.34 26.02
C THR A 312 35.50 20.35 25.82
N LEU A 313 34.72 20.16 24.76
CA LEU A 313 33.42 20.80 24.55
C LEU A 313 32.42 20.28 25.60
N GLN A 314 32.76 20.41 26.88
CA GLN A 314 31.93 20.03 28.00
C GLN A 314 32.01 21.15 29.02
N ASN A 315 30.88 21.84 29.16
CA ASN A 315 30.58 22.96 30.06
C ASN A 315 31.13 24.32 29.64
N PHE A 316 30.35 25.08 28.87
CA PHE A 316 29.83 26.39 29.29
C PHE A 316 28.51 26.65 28.53
N GLY A 317 27.51 27.16 29.27
CA GLY A 317 26.09 27.06 28.97
C GLY A 317 25.58 27.66 27.66
N SER A 318 24.38 27.20 27.32
CA SER A 318 23.46 27.78 26.35
C SER A 318 23.54 29.30 26.33
N LEU A 319 24.11 29.84 25.25
CA LEU A 319 23.60 31.09 24.71
C LEU A 319 22.33 30.71 23.95
N ASP A 320 21.19 31.11 24.50
CA ASP A 320 19.87 30.99 23.89
C ASP A 320 19.85 31.69 22.52
N ILE A 321 20.25 30.95 21.49
CA ILE A 321 19.71 31.16 20.15
C ILE A 321 18.41 30.37 20.16
N VAL A 322 17.32 31.06 20.51
CA VAL A 322 15.95 30.55 20.37
C VAL A 322 15.83 29.92 18.97
N PRO A 323 15.70 28.59 18.84
CA PRO A 323 15.35 27.99 17.57
C PRO A 323 13.91 28.43 17.27
N PRO A 324 13.55 28.76 16.02
CA PRO A 324 12.14 28.83 15.66
C PRO A 324 11.53 27.46 15.99
N SER A 325 10.53 27.49 16.87
CA SER A 325 9.60 26.43 17.25
C SER A 325 9.80 25.09 16.54
N TYR A 326 10.28 24.14 17.32
CA TYR A 326 10.25 22.70 17.15
C TYR A 326 8.94 22.22 16.50
N TYR A 327 9.01 21.70 15.28
CA TYR A 327 8.02 20.73 14.79
C TYR A 327 8.49 19.35 15.26
N PRO A 328 7.63 18.52 15.86
CA PRO A 328 8.03 17.19 16.32
C PRO A 328 8.43 16.32 15.12
N VAL A 329 9.65 15.81 15.18
CA VAL A 329 10.14 14.71 14.34
C VAL A 329 9.34 13.46 14.72
N PRO A 330 8.63 12.79 13.79
CA PRO A 330 8.12 11.46 14.05
C PRO A 330 9.32 10.53 14.17
N GLU A 331 9.42 9.81 15.29
CA GLU A 331 10.35 8.70 15.44
C GLU A 331 10.18 7.73 14.27
N SER A 332 11.29 7.51 13.58
CA SER A 332 11.43 6.45 12.59
C SER A 332 11.31 5.10 13.29
N SER A 333 10.12 4.51 13.25
CA SER A 333 9.98 3.07 13.27
C SER A 333 10.67 2.53 12.01
N SER A 334 11.81 1.87 12.18
CA SER A 334 12.42 1.09 11.11
C SER A 334 12.66 -0.33 11.60
N TRP A 335 12.13 -1.23 10.80
CA TRP A 335 12.28 -2.67 10.86
C TRP A 335 13.73 -3.08 10.58
N GLY A 336 14.07 -4.29 11.03
CA GLY A 336 15.30 -5.01 10.68
C GLY A 336 15.47 -5.17 9.17
N ASP A 337 16.67 -5.39 8.65
CA ASP A 337 17.67 -6.31 9.18
C ASP A 337 19.12 -5.81 9.00
N GLY A 338 19.95 -6.08 10.01
CA GLY A 338 21.25 -6.69 9.74
C GLY A 338 22.50 -5.83 9.55
N TYR A 339 22.77 -4.83 10.39
CA TYR A 339 24.15 -4.49 10.79
C TYR A 339 24.15 -3.89 12.20
N CYS A 340 24.20 -4.75 13.23
CA CYS A 340 24.44 -4.30 14.60
C CYS A 340 25.70 -4.96 15.15
N SER A 341 26.81 -4.24 15.08
CA SER A 341 28.08 -4.65 15.69
C SER A 341 28.76 -3.44 16.32
N LYS A 342 28.05 -2.71 17.21
CA LYS A 342 28.73 -1.91 18.25
C LYS A 342 27.87 -1.30 19.36
N TYR A 343 26.54 -1.43 19.34
CA TYR A 343 25.71 -0.93 20.44
C TYR A 343 24.68 -1.99 20.84
N LYS A 344 24.62 -2.30 22.15
CA LYS A 344 23.69 -3.27 22.75
C LYS A 344 22.24 -2.86 22.39
N CYS A 345 21.53 -3.69 21.64
CA CYS A 345 20.11 -3.48 21.34
C CYS A 345 19.27 -3.60 22.62
N CYS A 346 18.28 -2.72 22.78
CA CYS A 346 17.23 -2.88 23.80
C CYS A 346 16.20 -3.95 23.37
N PRO A 347 15.62 -4.71 24.30
CA PRO A 347 14.54 -5.63 24.00
C PRO A 347 13.25 -4.88 23.65
N CYS A 348 12.51 -5.38 22.66
CA CYS A 348 11.19 -4.86 22.28
C CYS A 348 10.21 -5.05 23.44
N SER A 349 9.60 -3.96 23.90
CA SER A 349 8.50 -3.99 24.87
C SER A 349 7.18 -3.83 24.13
N ASP A 350 6.30 -4.83 24.25
CA ASP A 350 4.91 -4.77 23.80
C ASP A 350 4.12 -3.79 24.68
N GLN A 351 4.20 -2.50 24.38
CA GLN A 351 3.29 -1.51 24.95
C GLN A 351 2.73 -0.60 23.85
N TYR A 352 1.62 -1.06 23.28
CA TYR A 352 0.64 -0.25 22.57
C TYR A 352 0.08 0.82 23.51
N THR A 353 0.18 2.09 23.12
CA THR A 353 -0.75 3.14 23.54
C THR A 353 -1.07 4.07 22.37
N ASN A 354 -2.25 3.85 21.79
CA ASN A 354 -3.15 4.83 21.17
C ASN A 354 -2.53 5.94 20.33
N VAL A 355 -2.09 5.58 19.12
CA VAL A 355 -2.38 6.42 17.95
C VAL A 355 -3.61 5.80 17.32
N GLU A 356 -4.70 6.58 17.18
CA GLU A 356 -5.84 6.20 16.34
C GLU A 356 -5.38 6.15 14.88
N GLU A 357 -4.67 5.09 14.51
CA GLU A 357 -4.80 4.57 13.16
C GLU A 357 -6.25 4.11 13.06
N THR A 358 -7.09 4.95 12.45
CA THR A 358 -8.37 4.53 11.91
C THR A 358 -8.08 3.48 10.84
N SER A 359 -7.84 2.25 11.28
CA SER A 359 -7.87 1.07 10.42
C SER A 359 -9.31 0.97 9.93
N LEU A 360 -9.55 1.58 8.77
CA LEU A 360 -10.83 1.49 8.10
C LEU A 360 -11.06 0.03 7.78
N ASN A 361 -11.97 -0.60 8.52
CA ASN A 361 -12.36 -1.97 8.25
C ASN A 361 -13.24 -1.96 6.99
N GLU A 362 -12.61 -2.21 5.84
CA GLU A 362 -13.25 -2.27 4.52
C GLU A 362 -14.50 -3.16 4.53
N GLN A 363 -14.45 -4.27 5.27
CA GLN A 363 -15.54 -5.24 5.37
C GLN A 363 -16.75 -4.66 6.12
N GLU A 364 -16.51 -3.93 7.22
CA GLU A 364 -17.57 -3.26 7.97
C GLU A 364 -18.21 -2.14 7.14
N MET A 365 -17.40 -1.34 6.44
CA MET A 365 -17.90 -0.31 5.55
C MET A 365 -18.77 -0.89 4.44
N ALA A 366 -18.32 -1.99 3.81
CA ALA A 366 -19.08 -2.65 2.77
C ALA A 366 -20.38 -3.28 3.29
N ALA A 367 -20.34 -3.92 4.47
CA ALA A 367 -21.52 -4.50 5.11
C ALA A 367 -22.55 -3.42 5.47
N ALA A 368 -22.12 -2.35 6.13
CA ALA A 368 -22.98 -1.23 6.50
C ALA A 368 -23.61 -0.55 5.28
N GLN A 369 -22.85 -0.40 4.20
CA GLN A 369 -23.37 0.18 2.96
C GLN A 369 -24.39 -0.75 2.28
N LYS A 370 -24.15 -2.07 2.28
CA LYS A 370 -25.09 -3.06 1.77
C LYS A 370 -26.42 -3.01 2.53
N GLU A 371 -26.38 -2.89 3.86
CA GLU A 371 -27.58 -2.75 4.69
C GLU A 371 -28.37 -1.48 4.38
N ARG A 372 -27.69 -0.34 4.24
CA ARG A 372 -28.33 0.92 3.84
C ARG A 372 -28.99 0.82 2.47
N ALA A 373 -28.30 0.24 1.49
CA ALA A 373 -28.85 0.05 0.15
C ALA A 373 -30.09 -0.86 0.16
N MET A 374 -30.08 -1.93 0.96
CA MET A 374 -31.24 -2.82 1.14
C MET A 374 -32.43 -2.09 1.77
N PHE A 375 -32.19 -1.30 2.82
CA PHE A 375 -33.22 -0.48 3.45
C PHE A 375 -33.83 0.53 2.48
N GLU A 376 -33.02 1.31 1.76
CA GLU A 376 -33.51 2.25 0.76
C GLU A 376 -34.33 1.56 -0.34
N ASN A 377 -33.85 0.41 -0.84
CA ASN A 377 -34.56 -0.38 -1.84
C ASN A 377 -35.92 -0.85 -1.30
N SER A 378 -35.99 -1.29 -0.03
CA SER A 378 -37.25 -1.71 0.58
C SER A 378 -38.29 -0.58 0.59
N ILE A 379 -37.89 0.64 0.94
CA ILE A 379 -38.78 1.80 0.98
C ILE A 379 -39.19 2.20 -0.45
N HIS A 380 -38.22 2.31 -1.35
CA HIS A 380 -38.48 2.71 -2.73
C HIS A 380 -39.35 1.70 -3.49
N ASN A 381 -39.13 0.40 -3.31
CA ASN A 381 -39.94 -0.63 -3.98
C ASN A 381 -41.39 -0.67 -3.47
N ILE A 382 -41.66 -0.22 -2.24
CA ILE A 382 -43.02 -0.08 -1.70
C ILE A 382 -43.71 1.15 -2.29
N VAL A 383 -43.00 2.27 -2.40
CA VAL A 383 -43.57 3.55 -2.83
C VAL A 383 -43.71 3.64 -4.37
N PHE A 384 -42.75 3.11 -5.11
CA PHE A 384 -42.68 3.17 -6.57
C PHE A 384 -43.13 1.85 -7.21
N VAL A 385 -44.37 1.43 -6.98
CA VAL A 385 -44.97 0.32 -7.73
C VAL A 385 -45.50 0.85 -9.07
N SER A 386 -45.09 0.22 -10.17
CA SER A 386 -45.63 0.53 -11.50
C SER A 386 -47.17 0.43 -11.49
N ARG A 387 -47.84 1.46 -12.04
CA ARG A 387 -49.31 1.55 -12.09
C ARG A 387 -49.98 0.31 -12.71
N SER A 388 -49.26 -0.46 -13.53
CA SER A 388 -49.75 -1.70 -14.14
C SER A 388 -49.97 -2.82 -13.13
N VAL A 389 -49.16 -2.92 -12.07
CA VAL A 389 -49.33 -3.92 -11.00
C VAL A 389 -50.48 -3.53 -10.07
N PHE A 390 -50.62 -2.23 -9.78
CA PHE A 390 -51.78 -1.70 -9.04
C PHE A 390 -53.11 -1.92 -9.78
N ALA A 391 -53.12 -1.85 -11.11
CA ALA A 391 -54.32 -2.12 -11.92
C ALA A 391 -54.72 -3.61 -11.94
N LEU A 392 -53.76 -4.53 -11.85
CA LEU A 392 -54.00 -5.97 -11.71
C LEU A 392 -54.47 -6.33 -10.30
N PHE A 393 -53.85 -5.74 -9.28
CA PHE A 393 -54.26 -5.91 -7.87
C PHE A 393 -55.69 -5.39 -7.62
N TRP A 394 -56.05 -4.23 -8.20
CA TRP A 394 -57.42 -3.70 -8.14
C TRP A 394 -58.43 -4.41 -9.07
N ARG A 395 -57.98 -5.10 -10.13
CA ARG A 395 -58.86 -5.95 -10.94
C ARG A 395 -59.21 -7.26 -10.24
N MET A 396 -58.32 -7.83 -9.43
CA MET A 396 -58.61 -9.01 -8.61
C MET A 396 -59.56 -8.72 -7.44
N PHE A 397 -59.60 -7.48 -6.92
CA PHE A 397 -60.47 -7.09 -5.80
C PHE A 397 -61.80 -6.44 -6.20
N ARG A 398 -62.24 -6.57 -7.46
CA ARG A 398 -63.59 -6.14 -7.92
C ARG A 398 -64.71 -7.15 -7.59
N PHE A 399 -64.67 -7.75 -6.40
CA PHE A 399 -65.79 -8.51 -5.84
C PHE A 399 -65.98 -8.15 -4.36
N CYS A 400 -66.19 -6.86 -4.10
CA CYS A 400 -66.95 -6.41 -2.95
C CYS A 400 -67.30 -4.93 -3.17
N GLU A 401 -68.46 -4.67 -3.77
CA GLU A 401 -69.12 -3.38 -3.62
C GLU A 401 -69.49 -3.21 -2.15
N GLN A 402 -69.04 -2.11 -1.51
CA GLN A 402 -69.75 -1.27 -0.54
C GLN A 402 -68.92 0.01 -0.28
N PRO A 403 -69.56 1.15 0.06
CA PRO A 403 -69.12 2.48 -0.38
C PRO A 403 -67.99 3.10 0.46
N LEU A 404 -67.12 3.86 -0.24
CA LEU A 404 -66.04 4.67 0.32
C LEU A 404 -66.55 5.75 1.30
N PRO A 405 -65.90 5.96 2.46
CA PRO A 405 -66.01 7.21 3.17
C PRO A 405 -65.17 8.31 2.46
N THR A 406 -65.65 9.54 2.59
CA THR A 406 -65.22 10.76 1.91
C THR A 406 -63.74 11.14 2.10
N PRO A 407 -63.13 11.87 1.14
CA PRO A 407 -61.71 12.19 1.17
C PRO A 407 -61.39 13.34 2.14
N VAL A 408 -60.42 13.11 3.04
CA VAL A 408 -59.76 14.17 3.82
C VAL A 408 -58.82 14.95 2.91
N ARG A 409 -59.17 16.22 2.63
CA ARG A 409 -58.31 17.20 1.96
C ARG A 409 -57.17 17.62 2.92
N LEU A 410 -55.93 17.30 2.58
CA LEU A 410 -54.76 18.02 3.10
C LEU A 410 -54.32 19.07 2.07
N ARG A 411 -54.53 20.33 2.44
CA ARG A 411 -54.11 21.53 1.69
C ARG A 411 -52.57 21.60 1.66
N LYS A 412 -52.02 21.83 0.47
CA LYS A 412 -50.68 22.40 0.27
C LYS A 412 -50.61 23.77 0.95
N TYR A 413 -49.59 24.01 1.75
CA TYR A 413 -49.05 25.35 1.98
C TYR A 413 -47.67 25.41 1.32
N LEU A 414 -47.61 26.11 0.20
CA LEU A 414 -46.42 26.73 -0.36
C LEU A 414 -46.76 28.23 -0.42
N GLN A 415 -45.96 29.04 0.28
CA GLN A 415 -45.61 30.39 -0.15
C GLN A 415 -44.10 30.49 -0.11
#